data_AF-A0A836BKG2-F1
#
_entry.id   AF-A0A836BKG2-F1
#
_cell.length_a   1.000
_cell.length_b   1.000
_cell.length_c   1.000
_cell.angle_alpha   90.00
_cell.angle_beta   90.00
_cell.angle_gamma   90.00
#
_symmetry.space_group_name_H-M   'P 1'
#
loop_
_entity.id
_entity.type
_entity.pdbx_description
1 polymer ?
#
loop_
_entity_poly.entity_id
_entity_poly.type
_entity_poly.pdbx_seq_one_letter_code
_entity_poly.pdbx_strand_id
1 'polypeptide(L)'
;MQGKEVVSQEEYAEKLGAAIDARSSKNFIIVARTDARATEGLDAAIERGLYNKKLGADAIFVEAPKSIQEMKKIGKAIKAPLVANMIEGGATPLISASALNKMGFKIILYPLSVLFANTFATINILKELKKTGTTKKLRNRLVNFDQFNDLVELQKFRKLEKRYGLSKRE
;
A
#
# COMPACT_ATOMS: atom_id res chain seq x y z
N MET A 1 12.04 7.01 10.62
CA MET A 1 12.41 8.26 9.92
C MET A 1 12.56 9.33 10.98
N GLN A 2 13.79 9.82 11.19
CA GLN A 2 14.05 11.03 11.97
C GLN A 2 13.76 12.26 11.10
N GLY A 3 13.41 13.39 11.71
CA GLY A 3 13.22 14.66 11.00
C GLY A 3 11.91 14.82 10.21
N LYS A 4 10.82 14.13 10.61
CA LYS A 4 9.49 14.43 10.07
C LYS A 4 9.00 15.76 10.63
N GLU A 5 8.30 16.53 9.81
CA GLU A 5 7.57 17.73 10.21
C GLU A 5 6.11 17.57 9.76
N VAL A 6 5.21 18.18 10.52
CA VAL A 6 3.77 18.22 10.22
C VAL A 6 3.29 19.65 10.32
N VAL A 7 2.44 20.05 9.38
CA VAL A 7 1.79 21.36 9.39
C VAL A 7 0.75 21.42 10.51
N SER A 8 0.26 22.64 10.83
CA SER A 8 -0.83 22.79 11.79
C SER A 8 -2.09 22.04 11.35
N GLN A 9 -2.99 21.77 12.29
CA GLN A 9 -4.22 21.06 11.95
C GLN A 9 -5.15 21.93 11.08
N GLU A 10 -5.09 23.25 11.26
CA GLU A 10 -5.83 24.25 10.48
C GLU A 10 -5.35 24.25 9.01
N GLU A 11 -4.03 24.27 8.78
CA GLU A 11 -3.50 24.24 7.41
C GLU A 11 -3.81 22.90 6.72
N TYR A 12 -3.75 21.77 7.45
CA TYR A 12 -4.15 20.48 6.89
C TYR A 12 -5.66 20.43 6.57
N ALA A 13 -6.50 21.08 7.39
CA ALA A 13 -7.94 21.17 7.19
C ALA A 13 -8.29 21.89 5.88
N GLU A 14 -7.60 22.97 5.56
CA GLU A 14 -7.76 23.69 4.29
C GLU A 14 -7.47 22.78 3.09
N LYS A 15 -6.36 22.04 3.14
CA LYS A 15 -5.97 21.08 2.08
C LYS A 15 -6.99 19.95 1.92
N LEU A 16 -7.45 19.39 3.05
CA LEU A 16 -8.46 18.34 3.04
C LEU A 16 -9.81 18.86 2.52
N GLY A 17 -10.21 20.06 2.92
CA GLY A 17 -11.42 20.73 2.43
C GLY A 17 -11.38 20.92 0.92
N ALA A 18 -10.27 21.41 0.37
CA ALA A 18 -10.08 21.57 -1.07
C ALA A 18 -10.17 20.23 -1.82
N ALA A 19 -9.58 19.16 -1.28
CA ALA A 19 -9.68 17.82 -1.88
C ALA A 19 -11.11 17.27 -1.86
N ILE A 20 -11.87 17.53 -0.79
CA ILE A 20 -13.27 17.12 -0.65
C ILE A 20 -14.17 17.91 -1.62
N ASP A 21 -13.95 19.22 -1.76
CA ASP A 21 -14.70 20.09 -2.67
C ASP A 21 -14.48 19.71 -4.14
N ALA A 22 -13.23 19.41 -4.52
CA ALA A 22 -12.88 18.99 -5.88
C ALA A 22 -13.39 17.58 -6.26
N ARG A 23 -13.96 16.82 -5.32
CA ARG A 23 -14.39 15.43 -5.56
C ARG A 23 -15.62 15.37 -6.48
N SER A 24 -15.40 14.89 -7.70
CA SER A 24 -16.46 14.73 -8.71
C SER A 24 -17.28 13.43 -8.61
N SER A 25 -16.81 12.44 -7.85
CA SER A 25 -17.46 11.14 -7.72
C SER A 25 -17.44 10.65 -6.28
N LYS A 26 -18.59 10.14 -5.82
CA LYS A 26 -18.71 9.49 -4.49
C LYS A 26 -17.92 8.17 -4.40
N ASN A 27 -17.52 7.60 -5.53
CA ASN A 27 -16.69 6.40 -5.57
C ASN A 27 -15.19 6.73 -5.39
N PHE A 28 -14.81 8.01 -5.46
CA PHE A 28 -13.46 8.45 -5.19
C PHE A 28 -13.26 8.63 -3.68
N ILE A 29 -12.37 7.82 -3.09
CA ILE A 29 -12.14 7.75 -1.65
C ILE A 29 -11.02 8.68 -1.25
N ILE A 30 -11.29 9.59 -0.31
CA ILE A 30 -10.31 10.50 0.28
C ILE A 30 -9.84 9.95 1.62
N VAL A 31 -8.55 9.62 1.69
CA VAL A 31 -7.90 9.13 2.90
C VAL A 31 -7.10 10.26 3.54
N ALA A 32 -7.45 10.65 4.77
CA ALA A 32 -6.68 11.63 5.52
C ALA A 32 -5.57 10.94 6.32
N ARG A 33 -4.32 11.24 5.96
CA ARG A 33 -3.11 10.73 6.59
C ARG A 33 -2.50 11.73 7.54
N THR A 34 -2.14 11.28 8.74
CA THR A 34 -1.36 12.05 9.71
C THR A 34 -0.09 11.31 10.12
N ASP A 35 1.03 12.04 10.10
CA ASP A 35 2.33 11.60 10.59
C ASP A 35 2.64 12.15 12.01
N ALA A 36 1.68 12.87 12.61
CA ALA A 36 1.84 13.58 13.88
C ALA A 36 2.22 12.66 15.05
N ARG A 37 1.98 11.35 14.92
CA ARG A 37 2.34 10.39 15.95
C ARG A 37 3.85 10.38 16.26
N ALA A 38 4.69 10.68 15.26
CA ALA A 38 6.14 10.73 15.42
C ALA A 38 6.64 12.04 16.04
N THR A 39 5.93 13.15 15.84
CA THR A 39 6.36 14.51 16.21
C THR A 39 5.64 15.06 17.44
N GLU A 40 4.34 14.78 17.56
CA GLU A 40 3.42 15.33 18.58
C GLU A 40 2.87 14.24 19.51
N GLY A 41 3.09 12.97 19.18
CA GLY A 41 2.64 11.82 19.97
C GLY A 41 1.29 11.24 19.55
N LEU A 42 0.91 10.12 20.18
CA LEU A 42 -0.25 9.33 19.76
C LEU A 42 -1.58 10.06 19.93
N ASP A 43 -1.75 10.78 21.04
CA ASP A 43 -3.04 11.39 21.36
C ASP A 43 -3.35 12.57 20.42
N ALA A 44 -2.37 13.42 20.15
CA ALA A 44 -2.47 14.46 19.11
C ALA A 44 -2.78 13.85 17.73
N ALA A 45 -2.15 12.73 17.37
CA ALA A 45 -2.45 12.06 16.10
C ALA A 45 -3.89 11.51 16.03
N ILE A 46 -4.42 11.01 17.14
CA ILE A 46 -5.83 10.57 17.24
C ILE A 46 -6.77 11.76 17.11
N GLU A 47 -6.49 12.88 17.80
CA GLU A 47 -7.29 14.11 17.71
C GLU A 47 -7.34 14.65 16.29
N ARG A 48 -6.20 14.74 15.61
CA ARG A 48 -6.13 15.10 14.18
C ARG A 48 -6.96 14.14 13.33
N GLY A 49 -6.88 12.83 13.59
CA GLY A 49 -7.68 11.83 12.90
C GLY A 49 -9.20 12.00 13.09
N LEU A 50 -9.64 12.29 14.31
CA LEU A 50 -11.04 12.60 14.62
C LEU A 50 -11.51 13.86 13.91
N TYR A 51 -10.70 14.92 13.93
CA TYR A 51 -10.99 16.17 13.24
C TYR A 51 -11.09 15.99 11.73
N ASN A 52 -10.13 15.28 11.13
CA ASN A 52 -10.15 14.95 9.70
C ASN A 52 -11.38 14.12 9.33
N LYS A 53 -11.83 13.21 10.19
CA LYS A 53 -13.08 12.48 9.98
C LYS A 53 -14.28 13.42 10.00
N LYS A 54 -14.34 14.33 10.97
CA LYS A 54 -15.42 15.33 11.09
C LYS A 54 -15.51 16.23 9.85
N LEU A 55 -14.37 16.58 9.24
CA LEU A 55 -14.32 17.35 8.00
C LEU A 55 -14.87 16.62 6.76
N GLY A 56 -14.95 15.28 6.81
CA GLY A 56 -15.52 14.49 5.72
C GLY A 56 -14.55 13.53 5.05
N ALA A 57 -13.35 13.29 5.61
CA ALA A 57 -12.50 12.21 5.12
C ALA A 57 -13.22 10.85 5.20
N ASP A 58 -13.10 10.06 4.13
CA ASP A 58 -13.76 8.75 4.01
C ASP A 58 -13.05 7.70 4.87
N ALA A 59 -11.72 7.78 4.96
CA ALA A 59 -10.88 6.92 5.79
C ALA A 59 -9.74 7.70 6.47
N ILE A 60 -9.24 7.17 7.59
CA ILE A 60 -8.17 7.80 8.38
C ILE A 60 -6.94 6.88 8.43
N PHE A 61 -5.77 7.47 8.23
CA PHE A 61 -4.47 6.82 8.28
C PHE A 61 -3.62 7.48 9.35
N VAL A 62 -3.41 6.80 10.48
CA VAL A 62 -2.47 7.24 11.53
C VAL A 62 -1.16 6.50 11.34
N GLU A 63 -0.12 7.23 10.92
CA GLU A 63 1.15 6.62 10.54
C GLU A 63 1.97 6.14 11.74
N ALA A 64 2.68 5.04 11.52
CA ALA A 64 3.72 4.50 12.39
C ALA A 64 3.35 4.26 13.87
N PRO A 65 2.18 3.67 14.24
CA PRO A 65 1.96 3.21 15.61
C PRO A 65 3.08 2.24 16.04
N LYS A 66 3.67 2.37 17.24
CA LYS A 66 4.80 1.49 17.68
C LYS A 66 4.35 0.19 18.31
N SER A 67 3.07 0.01 18.61
CA SER A 67 2.61 -1.21 19.30
C SER A 67 1.18 -1.59 18.96
N ILE A 68 0.83 -2.83 19.28
CA ILE A 68 -0.53 -3.36 19.15
C ILE A 68 -1.50 -2.57 20.05
N GLN A 69 -1.04 -2.12 21.22
CA GLN A 69 -1.82 -1.31 22.15
C GLN A 69 -2.15 0.05 21.55
N GLU A 70 -1.20 0.71 20.88
CA GLU A 70 -1.48 1.97 20.16
C GLU A 70 -2.50 1.74 19.04
N MET A 71 -2.34 0.67 18.26
CA MET A 71 -3.30 0.32 17.19
C MET A 71 -4.71 0.07 17.73
N LYS A 72 -4.85 -0.64 18.85
CA LYS A 72 -6.14 -0.82 19.53
C LYS A 72 -6.72 0.50 20.04
N LYS A 73 -5.88 1.41 20.56
CA LYS A 73 -6.33 2.74 21.03
C LYS A 73 -6.88 3.57 19.86
N ILE A 74 -6.16 3.62 18.73
CA ILE A 74 -6.60 4.29 17.49
C ILE A 74 -7.94 3.69 17.02
N GLY A 75 -8.00 2.36 16.91
CA GLY A 75 -9.21 1.63 16.52
C GLY A 75 -10.42 1.86 17.40
N LYS A 76 -10.21 2.02 18.71
CA LYS A 76 -11.28 2.33 19.66
C LYS A 76 -11.75 3.78 19.53
N ALA A 77 -10.83 4.72 19.36
CA ALA A 77 -11.10 6.15 19.37
C ALA A 77 -11.76 6.64 18.06
N ILE A 78 -11.20 6.28 16.91
CA ILE A 78 -11.63 6.83 15.62
C ILE A 78 -12.68 5.92 14.98
N LYS A 79 -13.92 6.42 14.87
CA LYS A 79 -15.04 5.70 14.24
C LYS A 79 -15.10 5.97 12.73
N ALA A 80 -14.13 5.42 12.01
CA ALA A 80 -14.04 5.47 10.55
C ALA A 80 -13.34 4.21 10.01
N PRO A 81 -13.44 3.90 8.70
CA PRO A 81 -12.49 2.99 8.07
C PRO A 81 -11.06 3.46 8.33
N LEU A 82 -10.26 2.63 8.99
CA LEU A 82 -8.86 2.93 9.27
C LEU A 82 -7.93 2.24 8.28
N VAL A 83 -6.80 2.88 8.02
CA VAL A 83 -5.74 2.32 7.18
C VAL A 83 -4.55 1.92 8.03
N ALA A 84 -4.05 0.71 7.81
CA ALA A 84 -2.83 0.19 8.42
C ALA A 84 -1.73 0.07 7.35
N ASN A 85 -0.51 0.48 7.70
CA ASN A 85 0.65 0.44 6.82
C ASN A 85 1.66 -0.59 7.31
N MET A 86 1.71 -1.75 6.66
CA MET A 86 2.60 -2.85 7.02
C MET A 86 3.87 -2.78 6.18
N ILE A 87 4.96 -2.30 6.79
CA ILE A 87 6.28 -2.20 6.18
C ILE A 87 7.26 -3.09 6.92
N GLU A 88 7.92 -4.00 6.20
CA GLU A 88 8.97 -4.84 6.75
C GLU A 88 10.18 -3.99 7.18
N GLY A 89 10.59 -4.12 8.45
CA GLY A 89 11.64 -3.28 9.03
C GLY A 89 11.18 -1.86 9.42
N GLY A 90 9.87 -1.58 9.33
CA GLY A 90 9.27 -0.34 9.82
C GLY A 90 9.12 -0.30 11.35
N ALA A 91 8.59 0.83 11.85
CA ALA A 91 8.35 1.02 13.29
C ALA A 91 7.11 0.29 13.82
N THR A 92 6.16 -0.02 12.92
CA THR A 92 4.90 -0.68 13.28
C THR A 92 5.06 -2.20 13.26
N PRO A 93 4.66 -2.91 14.33
CA PRO A 93 4.67 -4.36 14.33
C PRO A 93 3.85 -4.93 13.17
N LEU A 94 4.38 -5.94 12.48
CA LEU A 94 3.65 -6.65 11.44
C LEU A 94 2.53 -7.49 12.07
N ILE A 95 1.31 -7.30 11.59
CA ILE A 95 0.11 -7.97 12.09
C ILE A 95 -0.69 -8.49 10.89
N SER A 96 -1.38 -9.62 11.08
CA SER A 96 -2.26 -10.16 10.04
C SER A 96 -3.43 -9.24 9.75
N ALA A 97 -3.87 -9.25 8.49
CA ALA A 97 -5.03 -8.49 8.05
C ALA A 97 -6.29 -8.79 8.88
N SER A 98 -6.49 -10.06 9.27
CA SER A 98 -7.60 -10.48 10.12
C SER A 98 -7.54 -9.85 11.51
N ALA A 99 -6.37 -9.82 12.15
CA ALA A 99 -6.21 -9.19 13.45
C ALA A 99 -6.38 -7.66 13.39
N LEU A 100 -5.85 -7.01 12.35
CA LEU A 100 -6.05 -5.59 12.08
C LEU A 100 -7.53 -5.25 11.86
N ASN A 101 -8.27 -6.12 11.15
CA ASN A 101 -9.70 -5.94 10.92
C ASN A 101 -10.51 -5.92 12.23
N LYS A 102 -10.18 -6.82 13.17
CA LYS A 102 -10.77 -6.86 14.51
C LYS A 102 -10.48 -5.61 15.33
N MET A 103 -9.43 -4.87 14.99
CA MET A 103 -9.06 -3.59 15.63
C MET A 103 -9.66 -2.37 14.92
N GLY A 104 -10.40 -2.54 13.82
CA GLY A 104 -11.05 -1.43 13.09
C GLY A 104 -10.33 -0.99 11.81
N PHE A 105 -9.19 -1.58 11.47
CA PHE A 105 -8.48 -1.29 10.22
C PHE A 105 -9.10 -2.04 9.05
N LYS A 106 -9.57 -1.30 8.04
CA LYS A 106 -10.31 -1.84 6.88
C LYS A 106 -9.50 -1.81 5.58
N ILE A 107 -8.47 -0.97 5.52
CA ILE A 107 -7.53 -0.91 4.40
C ILE A 107 -6.15 -1.25 4.94
N ILE A 108 -5.48 -2.23 4.36
CA ILE A 108 -4.17 -2.69 4.84
C ILE A 108 -3.21 -2.64 3.67
N LEU A 109 -2.23 -1.76 3.79
CA LEU A 109 -1.22 -1.52 2.77
C LEU A 109 0.00 -2.38 3.07
N TYR A 110 0.50 -3.03 2.03
CA TYR A 110 1.78 -3.73 1.99
C TYR A 110 2.68 -3.04 0.95
N PRO A 111 3.01 -1.74 1.14
CA PRO A 111 3.47 -0.89 0.05
C PRO A 111 4.85 -1.30 -0.50
N LEU A 112 5.69 -1.95 0.32
CA LEU A 112 7.06 -2.29 -0.06
C LEU A 112 7.30 -3.79 -0.21
N SER A 113 6.37 -4.66 0.20
CA SER A 113 6.61 -6.12 0.24
C SER A 113 7.02 -6.69 -1.12
N VAL A 114 6.28 -6.35 -2.18
CA VAL A 114 6.59 -6.79 -3.55
C VAL A 114 7.88 -6.15 -4.05
N LEU A 115 8.12 -4.87 -3.75
CA LEU A 115 9.33 -4.17 -4.16
C LEU A 115 10.57 -4.77 -3.49
N PHE A 116 10.52 -5.05 -2.19
CA PHE A 116 11.58 -5.70 -1.43
C PHE A 116 11.85 -7.12 -1.91
N ALA A 117 10.79 -7.90 -2.18
CA ALA A 117 10.93 -9.23 -2.78
C ALA A 117 11.61 -9.18 -4.15
N ASN A 118 11.19 -8.26 -5.01
CA ASN A 118 11.79 -8.07 -6.34
C ASN A 118 13.25 -7.62 -6.23
N THR A 119 13.54 -6.70 -5.33
CA THR A 119 14.90 -6.20 -5.07
C THR A 119 15.81 -7.34 -4.61
N PHE A 120 15.34 -8.15 -3.67
CA PHE A 120 16.06 -9.33 -3.20
C PHE A 120 16.33 -10.34 -4.33
N ALA A 121 15.32 -10.68 -5.14
CA ALA A 121 15.49 -11.58 -6.28
C ALA A 121 16.49 -11.03 -7.32
N THR A 122 16.38 -9.73 -7.63
CA THR A 122 17.26 -9.03 -8.57
C THR A 122 18.71 -9.09 -8.12
N ILE A 123 18.97 -8.73 -6.85
CA ILE A 123 20.32 -8.78 -6.27
C ILE A 123 20.90 -10.19 -6.38
N ASN A 124 20.11 -11.23 -6.09
CA ASN A 124 20.59 -12.61 -6.15
C ASN A 124 20.94 -13.06 -7.57
N ILE A 125 20.13 -12.68 -8.57
CA ILE A 125 20.38 -13.03 -9.97
C ILE A 125 21.64 -12.32 -10.48
N LEU A 126 21.79 -11.03 -10.18
CA LEU A 126 22.95 -10.26 -10.60
C LEU A 126 24.25 -10.77 -9.93
N LYS A 127 24.18 -11.18 -8.66
CA LYS A 127 25.32 -11.80 -7.97
C LYS A 127 25.74 -13.12 -8.61
N GLU A 128 24.79 -14.00 -8.94
CA GLU A 128 25.10 -15.28 -9.59
C GLU A 128 25.66 -15.09 -11.00
N LEU A 129 25.09 -14.17 -11.78
CA LEU A 129 25.60 -13.80 -13.10
C LEU A 129 27.03 -13.27 -13.02
N LYS A 130 27.30 -12.34 -12.10
CA LYS A 130 28.65 -11.80 -11.89
C LYS A 130 29.66 -12.88 -11.51
N LYS A 131 29.25 -13.86 -10.70
CA LYS A 131 30.13 -14.93 -10.20
C LYS A 131 30.39 -16.02 -11.23
N THR A 132 29.39 -16.40 -12.01
CA THR A 132 29.42 -17.65 -12.80
C THR A 132 29.20 -17.46 -14.30
N GLY A 133 28.78 -16.27 -14.74
CA GLY A 133 28.41 -16.00 -16.13
C GLY A 133 27.12 -16.71 -16.58
N THR A 134 26.34 -17.31 -15.68
CA THR A 134 25.12 -18.05 -16.02
C THR A 134 24.08 -18.00 -14.90
N THR A 135 22.82 -18.33 -15.19
CA THR A 135 21.72 -18.40 -14.22
C THR A 135 21.26 -19.82 -13.90
N LYS A 136 21.97 -20.85 -14.38
CA LYS A 136 21.59 -22.28 -14.27
C LYS A 136 21.15 -22.69 -12.85
N LYS A 137 21.86 -22.24 -11.82
CA LYS A 137 21.55 -22.58 -10.41
C LYS A 137 20.24 -22.00 -9.88
N LEU A 138 19.75 -20.93 -10.51
CA LEU A 138 18.56 -20.20 -10.06
C LEU A 138 17.32 -20.50 -10.91
N ARG A 139 17.41 -21.39 -11.91
CA ARG A 139 16.32 -21.70 -12.83
C ARG A 139 14.98 -21.99 -12.12
N ASN A 140 15.01 -22.78 -11.04
CA ASN A 140 13.81 -23.15 -10.29
C ASN A 140 13.30 -22.06 -9.33
N ARG A 141 13.96 -20.90 -9.30
CA ARG A 141 13.58 -19.72 -8.50
C ARG A 141 13.08 -18.56 -9.36
N LEU A 142 12.94 -18.77 -10.67
CA LEU A 142 12.47 -17.79 -11.64
C LEU A 142 11.09 -18.21 -12.17
N VAL A 143 10.33 -17.22 -12.63
CA VAL A 143 9.14 -17.47 -13.44
C VAL A 143 9.58 -18.15 -14.72
N ASN A 144 8.98 -19.30 -15.03
CA ASN A 144 9.29 -20.02 -16.26
C ASN A 144 8.51 -19.44 -17.45
N PHE A 145 8.84 -19.89 -18.66
CA PHE A 145 8.29 -19.32 -19.89
C PHE A 145 6.76 -19.50 -19.99
N ASP A 146 6.23 -20.66 -19.61
CA ASP A 146 4.79 -20.93 -19.66
C ASP A 146 4.03 -20.10 -18.63
N GLN A 147 4.54 -20.00 -17.40
CA GLN A 147 3.98 -19.12 -16.36
C GLN A 147 3.98 -17.66 -16.80
N PHE A 148 5.03 -17.20 -17.48
CA PHE A 148 5.09 -15.84 -18.01
C PHE A 148 4.07 -15.65 -19.15
N ASN A 149 3.96 -16.61 -20.06
CA ASN A 149 3.00 -16.58 -21.16
C ASN A 149 1.55 -16.52 -20.65
N ASP A 150 1.24 -17.28 -19.59
CA ASP A 150 -0.07 -17.26 -18.94
C ASP A 150 -0.32 -15.91 -18.27
N LEU A 151 0.68 -15.36 -17.56
CA LEU A 151 0.60 -14.06 -16.89
C LEU A 151 0.34 -12.91 -17.87
N VAL A 152 0.97 -12.93 -19.04
CA VAL A 152 0.76 -11.91 -20.09
C VAL A 152 -0.41 -12.24 -21.03
N GLU A 153 -1.22 -13.25 -20.67
CA GLU A 153 -2.40 -13.70 -21.42
C GLU A 153 -2.12 -14.03 -22.90
N LEU A 154 -0.92 -14.56 -23.24
CA LEU A 154 -0.49 -14.75 -24.62
C LEU A 154 -1.49 -15.55 -25.47
N GLN A 155 -2.14 -16.57 -24.89
CA GLN A 155 -3.13 -17.39 -25.59
C GLN A 155 -4.39 -16.61 -25.99
N LYS A 156 -4.82 -15.63 -25.19
CA LYS A 156 -5.94 -14.74 -25.54
C LYS A 156 -5.60 -13.91 -26.77
N PHE A 157 -4.40 -13.34 -26.81
CA PHE A 157 -3.94 -12.55 -27.95
C PHE A 157 -3.80 -13.40 -29.22
N ARG A 158 -3.27 -14.62 -29.12
CA ARG A 158 -3.22 -15.57 -30.25
C ARG A 158 -4.61 -15.92 -30.79
N LYS A 159 -5.61 -16.08 -29.91
CA LYS A 159 -7.01 -16.30 -30.34
C LYS A 159 -7.59 -15.08 -31.06
N LEU A 160 -7.28 -13.87 -30.60
CA LEU A 160 -7.68 -12.63 -31.27
C LEU A 160 -7.01 -12.50 -32.64
N GLU A 161 -5.71 -12.75 -32.71
CA GLU A 161 -4.94 -12.79 -33.95
C GLU A 161 -5.55 -13.78 -34.95
N LYS A 162 -5.87 -15.00 -34.53
CA LYS A 162 -6.51 -16.00 -35.40
C LYS A 162 -7.92 -15.57 -35.85
N ARG A 163 -8.67 -14.86 -35.01
CA ARG A 163 -10.04 -14.42 -35.31
C ARG A 163 -10.08 -13.29 -36.34
N TYR A 164 -9.15 -12.35 -36.23
CA TYR A 164 -9.13 -11.12 -37.04
C TYR A 164 -8.02 -11.09 -38.09
N GLY A 165 -7.12 -12.08 -38.07
CA GLY A 165 -6.05 -12.25 -39.04
C GLY A 165 -6.59 -12.51 -40.44
N LEU A 166 -5.86 -12.03 -41.43
CA LEU A 166 -6.25 -11.92 -42.85
C LEU A 166 -6.66 -13.23 -43.55
N SER A 167 -6.52 -14.40 -42.89
CA SER A 167 -6.81 -15.74 -43.45
C SER A 167 -8.29 -16.05 -43.76
N LYS A 168 -9.22 -15.08 -43.62
CA LYS A 168 -10.67 -15.26 -43.89
C LYS A 168 -11.28 -14.18 -44.79
N ARG A 169 -10.48 -13.43 -45.54
CA ARG A 169 -10.96 -12.48 -46.57
C ARG A 169 -10.73 -13.06 -47.96
N GLU A 170 -11.40 -14.18 -48.27
CA GLU A 170 -11.63 -14.67 -49.63
C GLU A 170 -13.10 -15.11 -49.72
#